data_AF-A0A3N8LEE8-F1
#
_entry.id   AF-A0A3N8LEE8-F1
#
_cell.length_a   1.000
_cell.length_b   1.000
_cell.length_c   1.000
_cell.angle_alpha   90.00
_cell.angle_beta   90.00
_cell.angle_gamma   90.00
#
_symmetry.space_group_name_H-M   'P 1'
#
loop_
_entity.id
_entity.type
_entity.pdbx_description
1 polymer ?
#
loop_
_entity_poly.entity_id
_entity_poly.type
_entity_poly.pdbx_seq_one_letter_code
_entity_poly.pdbx_strand_id
1 'polypeptide(L)'
;RLIQRPGVPNTVMTGNVTQAILDMVDIVSAGTADSVRAAARARFGKMMPAIVAFAIGAVAGALGFRHIGFWALLAPACALAWLAAVTGEHERVATAGRV
;
A
#
# COMPACT_ATOMS: atom_id res chain seq x y z
N ARG A 1 23.54 17.79 -1.41
CA ARG A 1 22.70 16.91 -2.28
C ARG A 1 22.81 15.49 -1.75
N LEU A 2 21.77 14.97 -1.11
CA LEU A 2 21.77 13.60 -0.60
C LEU A 2 21.61 12.63 -1.78
N ILE A 3 22.58 11.74 -1.92
CA ILE A 3 22.59 10.66 -2.91
C ILE A 3 21.51 9.66 -2.48
N GLN A 4 20.37 9.68 -3.17
CA GLN A 4 19.38 8.61 -3.04
C GLN A 4 19.93 7.37 -3.72
N ARG A 5 20.39 6.42 -2.91
CA ARG A 5 20.69 5.06 -3.37
C ARG A 5 19.34 4.36 -3.58
N PRO A 6 19.06 3.76 -4.74
CA PRO A 6 17.86 2.94 -4.92
C PRO A 6 18.09 1.61 -4.20
N GLY A 7 18.07 1.64 -2.87
CA GLY A 7 17.75 0.42 -2.13
C GLY A 7 16.35 0.05 -2.58
N VAL A 8 16.17 -1.16 -3.11
CA VAL A 8 14.84 -1.71 -3.40
C VAL A 8 14.00 -1.47 -2.15
N PRO A 9 13.02 -0.55 -2.15
CA PRO A 9 12.40 -0.10 -0.92
C PRO A 9 11.51 -1.22 -0.40
N ASN A 10 12.03 -2.03 0.51
CA ASN A 10 11.26 -3.00 1.28
C ASN A 10 10.88 -2.46 2.67
N THR A 11 11.23 -1.20 2.97
CA THR A 11 10.84 -0.43 4.15
C THR A 11 9.61 0.47 3.90
N VAL A 12 8.85 0.18 2.84
CA VAL A 12 7.72 0.98 2.34
C VAL A 12 6.60 1.14 3.36
N MET A 13 6.43 0.19 4.27
CA MET A 13 5.32 0.24 5.22
C MET A 13 5.47 1.37 6.26
N THR A 14 6.70 1.75 6.64
CA THR A 14 6.92 2.88 7.57
C THR A 14 7.21 4.17 6.83
N GLY A 15 7.96 4.12 5.72
CA GLY A 15 8.36 5.31 4.96
C GLY A 15 7.18 6.03 4.31
N ASN A 16 6.30 5.31 3.61
CA ASN A 16 5.14 5.91 2.95
C ASN A 16 4.12 6.42 3.97
N VAL A 17 3.94 5.72 5.10
CA VAL A 17 3.01 6.16 6.15
C VAL A 17 3.50 7.43 6.83
N THR A 18 4.80 7.52 7.17
CA THR A 18 5.38 8.75 7.72
C THR A 18 5.27 9.90 6.73
N GLN A 19 5.53 9.66 5.44
CA GLN A 19 5.37 10.68 4.39
C GLN A 19 3.91 11.14 4.27
N ALA A 20 2.93 10.23 4.36
CA ALA A 20 1.52 10.60 4.34
C ALA A 20 1.12 11.48 5.54
N ILE A 21 1.69 11.23 6.73
CA ILE A 21 1.47 12.07 7.91
C ILE A 21 2.10 13.46 7.71
N LEU A 22 3.33 13.53 7.21
CA LEU A 22 4.00 14.80 6.92
C LEU A 22 3.24 15.61 5.86
N ASP A 23 2.81 14.96 4.77
CA ASP A 23 2.00 15.59 3.73
C ASP A 23 0.67 16.12 4.32
N MET A 24 0.03 15.37 5.24
CA MET A 24 -1.17 15.85 5.95
C MET A 24 -0.87 17.10 6.79
N VAL A 25 0.23 17.12 7.55
CA VAL A 25 0.63 18.29 8.34
C VAL A 25 0.88 19.49 7.44
N ASP A 26 1.58 19.31 6.31
CA ASP A 26 1.83 20.37 5.33
C ASP A 26 0.52 20.91 4.71
N ILE A 27 -0.50 20.04 4.54
CA ILE A 27 -1.83 20.42 4.08
C ILE A 27 -2.66 21.15 5.14
N VAL A 28 -2.40 21.00 6.43
CA VAL A 28 -3.20 21.67 7.48
C VAL A 28 -2.48 22.92 8.01
N SER A 29 -1.16 22.96 7.95
CA SER A 29 -0.35 24.04 8.50
C SER A 29 -0.50 25.36 7.72
N ALA A 30 -0.80 26.46 8.44
CA ALA A 30 -1.10 27.77 7.87
C ALA A 30 0.13 28.49 7.26
N GLY A 31 1.35 28.04 7.60
CA GLY A 31 2.60 28.62 7.09
C GLY A 31 3.16 27.95 5.83
N THR A 32 2.51 26.92 5.31
CA THR A 32 3.01 26.15 4.16
C THR A 32 2.73 26.90 2.85
N ALA A 33 3.78 27.10 2.03
CA ALA A 33 3.63 27.69 0.71
C ALA A 33 2.67 26.87 -0.18
N ASP A 34 1.84 27.54 -0.98
CA ASP A 34 0.78 26.90 -1.78
C ASP A 34 1.30 25.83 -2.73
N SER A 35 2.51 26.01 -3.28
CA SER A 35 3.16 25.04 -4.16
C SER A 35 3.53 23.73 -3.44
N VAL A 36 3.95 23.83 -2.17
CA VAL A 36 4.28 22.68 -1.31
C VAL A 36 3.00 21.96 -0.89
N ARG A 37 1.97 22.71 -0.50
CA ARG A 37 0.64 22.20 -0.14
C ARG A 37 -0.03 21.44 -1.28
N ALA A 38 0.06 21.95 -2.51
CA ALA A 38 -0.48 21.27 -3.70
C ALA A 38 0.25 19.94 -4.00
N ALA A 39 1.58 19.94 -3.89
CA ALA A 39 2.39 18.74 -4.09
C ALA A 39 2.11 17.68 -3.00
N ALA A 40 2.01 18.09 -1.74
CA ALA A 40 1.65 17.23 -0.61
C ALA A 40 0.26 16.60 -0.82
N ARG A 41 -0.75 17.38 -1.22
CA ARG A 41 -2.10 16.87 -1.49
C ARG A 41 -2.15 15.84 -2.62
N ALA A 42 -1.36 16.05 -3.68
CA ALA A 42 -1.26 15.10 -4.79
C ALA A 42 -0.59 13.77 -4.36
N ARG A 43 0.38 13.81 -3.45
CA ARG A 43 1.06 12.61 -2.91
C ARG A 43 0.18 11.88 -1.91
N PHE A 44 -0.39 12.60 -0.95
CA PHE A 44 -1.33 12.08 0.03
C PHE A 44 -2.53 11.39 -0.66
N GLY A 45 -3.06 12.01 -1.72
CA GLY A 45 -4.14 11.43 -2.53
C GLY A 45 -3.78 10.09 -3.19
N LYS A 46 -2.51 9.86 -3.54
CA LYS A 46 -2.05 8.57 -4.10
C LYS A 46 -1.91 7.48 -3.04
N MET A 47 -1.63 7.86 -1.79
CA MET A 47 -1.49 6.92 -0.67
C MET A 47 -2.84 6.56 -0.04
N MET A 48 -3.85 7.45 -0.15
CA MET A 48 -5.17 7.26 0.43
C MET A 48 -5.86 5.94 0.08
N PRO A 49 -5.88 5.48 -1.19
CA PRO A 49 -6.57 4.24 -1.53
C PRO A 49 -5.97 3.03 -0.80
N ALA A 50 -4.65 2.98 -0.66
CA ALA A 50 -3.97 1.91 0.07
C ALA A 50 -4.28 1.96 1.58
N ILE A 51 -4.27 3.16 2.18
CA ILE A 51 -4.61 3.36 3.60
C ILE A 51 -6.06 2.92 3.86
N VAL A 52 -7.00 3.35 3.02
CA VAL A 52 -8.42 3.01 3.14
C VAL A 52 -8.65 1.52 2.95
N ALA A 53 -8.05 0.90 1.92
CA ALA A 53 -8.16 -0.53 1.68
C ALA A 53 -7.62 -1.35 2.86
N PHE A 54 -6.48 -0.94 3.44
CA PHE A 54 -5.92 -1.57 4.63
C PHE A 54 -6.86 -1.44 5.84
N ALA A 55 -7.37 -0.24 6.10
CA ALA A 55 -8.28 0.00 7.22
C ALA A 55 -9.56 -0.84 7.10
N ILE A 56 -10.16 -0.90 5.90
CA ILE A 56 -11.32 -1.75 5.61
C ILE A 56 -10.98 -3.22 5.82
N GLY A 57 -9.84 -3.68 5.30
CA GLY A 57 -9.38 -5.07 5.46
C GLY A 57 -9.16 -5.44 6.93
N ALA A 58 -8.59 -4.55 7.73
CA ALA A 58 -8.36 -4.74 9.16
C ALA A 58 -9.68 -4.84 9.93
N VAL A 59 -10.63 -3.93 9.67
CA VAL A 59 -11.96 -3.96 10.29
C VAL A 59 -12.72 -5.22 9.88
N ALA A 60 -12.72 -5.56 8.59
CA ALA A 60 -13.35 -6.77 8.08
C ALA A 60 -12.73 -8.03 8.69
N GLY A 61 -11.39 -8.07 8.85
CA GLY A 61 -10.69 -9.17 9.51
C GLY A 61 -11.05 -9.31 10.99
N ALA A 62 -11.14 -8.19 11.71
CA ALA A 62 -11.55 -8.17 13.12
C ALA A 62 -13.00 -8.67 13.30
N LEU A 63 -13.92 -8.20 12.45
CA LEU A 63 -15.31 -8.66 12.43
C LEU A 63 -15.42 -10.14 12.02
N GLY A 64 -14.67 -10.54 10.98
CA GLY A 64 -14.59 -11.93 10.54
C GLY A 64 -14.12 -12.85 11.66
N PHE A 65 -13.03 -12.48 12.35
CA PHE A 65 -12.55 -13.25 13.50
C PHE A 65 -13.59 -13.31 14.63
N ARG A 66 -14.30 -12.20 14.90
CA ARG A 66 -15.34 -12.16 15.93
C ARG A 66 -16.51 -13.10 15.65
N HIS A 67 -16.88 -13.30 14.38
CA HIS A 67 -18.05 -14.08 13.97
C HIS A 67 -17.76 -15.53 13.59
N ILE A 68 -16.65 -15.79 12.90
CA ILE A 68 -16.29 -17.12 12.37
C ILE A 68 -14.92 -17.62 12.88
N GLY A 69 -14.27 -16.87 13.78
CA GLY A 69 -13.00 -17.27 14.40
C GLY A 69 -11.86 -17.36 13.39
N PHE A 70 -11.00 -18.36 13.58
CA PHE A 70 -9.85 -18.60 12.71
C PHE A 70 -10.22 -18.91 11.24
N TRP A 71 -11.47 -19.31 10.95
CA TRP A 71 -11.90 -19.55 9.58
C TRP A 71 -11.85 -18.28 8.70
N ALA A 72 -11.85 -17.09 9.30
CA ALA A 72 -11.65 -15.83 8.60
C ALA A 72 -10.30 -15.75 7.85
N LEU A 73 -9.30 -16.54 8.24
CA LEU A 73 -7.99 -16.62 7.57
C LEU A 73 -8.05 -17.31 6.20
N LEU A 74 -9.11 -18.08 5.91
CA LEU A 74 -9.26 -18.68 4.58
C LEU A 74 -9.41 -17.61 3.50
N ALA A 75 -10.10 -16.51 3.78
CA ALA A 75 -10.28 -15.42 2.82
C ALA A 75 -8.94 -14.83 2.33
N PRO A 76 -8.03 -14.33 3.20
CA PRO A 76 -6.72 -13.86 2.76
C PRO A 76 -5.84 -14.99 2.20
N ALA A 77 -5.94 -16.22 2.71
CA ALA A 77 -5.16 -17.34 2.17
C ALA A 77 -5.56 -17.67 0.72
N CYS A 78 -6.86 -17.75 0.43
CA CYS A 78 -7.38 -17.95 -0.92
C CYS A 78 -7.00 -16.79 -1.85
N ALA A 79 -7.07 -15.54 -1.36
CA ALA A 79 -6.66 -14.37 -2.15
C ALA A 79 -5.16 -14.43 -2.52
N LEU A 80 -4.28 -14.82 -1.58
CA LEU A 80 -2.86 -15.00 -1.85
C LEU A 80 -2.59 -16.15 -2.82
N ALA A 81 -3.28 -17.28 -2.66
CA ALA A 81 -3.16 -18.42 -3.58
C ALA A 81 -3.59 -18.04 -5.00
N TRP A 82 -4.69 -17.30 -5.13
CA TRP A 82 -5.17 -16.76 -6.39
C TRP A 82 -4.15 -15.82 -7.04
N LEU A 83 -3.64 -14.83 -6.29
CA LEU A 83 -2.63 -13.89 -6.79
C LEU A 83 -1.35 -14.61 -7.22
N ALA A 84 -0.92 -15.63 -6.47
CA ALA A 84 0.24 -16.44 -6.81
C ALA A 84 0.01 -17.23 -8.10
N ALA A 85 -1.19 -17.81 -8.29
CA ALA A 85 -1.55 -18.51 -9.51
C ALA A 85 -1.52 -17.57 -10.73
N VAL A 86 -2.20 -16.43 -10.65
CA VAL A 86 -2.27 -15.44 -11.74
C VAL A 86 -0.90 -14.86 -12.07
N THR A 87 -0.08 -14.55 -11.06
CA THR A 87 1.26 -13.97 -11.27
C THR A 87 2.24 -15.01 -11.83
N GLY A 88 2.15 -16.26 -11.38
CA GLY A 88 2.96 -17.36 -11.90
C GLY A 88 2.71 -17.63 -13.39
N GLU A 89 1.50 -17.40 -13.88
CA GLU A 89 1.20 -17.50 -15.31
C GLU A 89 1.91 -16.42 -16.13
N HIS A 90 2.02 -15.19 -15.62
CA HIS A 90 2.75 -14.10 -16.29
C HIS A 90 4.25 -14.41 -16.44
N GLU A 91 4.90 -14.98 -15.41
CA GLU A 91 6.31 -15.35 -15.49
C GLU A 91 6.57 -16.54 -16.43
N ARG A 92 5.63 -17.51 -16.47
CA ARG A 92 5.71 -18.66 -17.38
C ARG A 92 5.55 -18.24 -18.84
N VAL A 93 4.61 -17.35 -19.15
CA VAL A 93 4.41 -16.80 -20.50
C VAL A 93 5.60 -15.94 -20.94
N ALA A 94 6.16 -15.12 -20.05
CA ALA A 94 7.34 -14.29 -20.34
C ALA A 94 8.65 -15.10 -20.52
N THR A 95 8.71 -16.30 -19.95
CA THR A 95 9.83 -17.23 -20.11
C THR A 95 9.70 -18.06 -21.39
N ALA A 96 8.49 -18.50 -21.74
CA ALA A 96 8.22 -19.26 -22.97
C ALA A 96 8.40 -18.45 -24.27
N GLY A 97 8.16 -17.13 -24.24
CA GLY A 97 8.40 -16.25 -25.40
C GLY A 97 9.87 -15.85 -25.61
N ARG A 98 10.78 -16.30 -24.75
CA ARG A 98 12.22 -16.01 -24.82
C ARG A 98 13.06 -17.19 -25.35
N VAL A 99 12.43 -18.34 -25.63
CA VAL A 99 13.03 -19.56 -26.20
C VAL A 99 12.56 -19.71 -27.63
#